data_AF-A0A7X6ZBJ6-F1
#
_entry.id   AF-A0A7X6ZBJ6-F1
#
_cell.length_a   1.000
_cell.length_b   1.000
_cell.length_c   1.000
_cell.angle_alpha   90.00
_cell.angle_beta   90.00
_cell.angle_gamma   90.00
#
_symmetry.space_group_name_H-M   'P 1'
#
loop_
_entity.id
_entity.type
_entity.pdbx_description
1 polymer ?
#
loop_
_entity_poly.entity_id
_entity_poly.type
_entity_poly.pdbx_seq_one_letter_code
_entity_poly.pdbx_strand_id
1 'polypeptide(L)'
;MARTLVIGLTESGKQTTVNEDTFSLGGRVYPDMITGSEEQTGNSTGYNQLYVVTQGVGGPGAGDLAGRIIQRTASDLTDLLGRYQSPDLNFEKFSLDLIKEAHGRVLSQIKPREAGQSGASMALLLIDANAAYALNVGETDIFLFREGELFHLSCPTGPSRDRGGLIGDRGVTLPTPDRLTTKKIDLKPGDIITLASRGFRQGYHPREFIADLASPDAFAASIRQAQIHSRQGDDSQSGTILAVKIRDLELTEPSDGIPGSEIRKSIYHNGLDQDGPEPARGGRRKKNKGEDEMAKVKKLKRKRNLKTFFLFLLLGFLIGMAAILFVWFLILR
;
A
#
# COMPACT_ATOMS: atom_id res chain seq x y z
N MET A 1 -0.94 19.52 -10.91
CA MET A 1 -0.71 18.52 -9.87
C MET A 1 -1.77 18.69 -8.81
N ALA A 2 -2.54 17.63 -8.57
CA ALA A 2 -3.54 17.61 -7.52
C ALA A 2 -2.88 17.62 -6.14
N ARG A 3 -3.29 18.53 -5.25
CA ARG A 3 -2.90 18.47 -3.84
C ARG A 3 -3.95 17.69 -3.07
N THR A 4 -3.51 16.73 -2.27
CA THR A 4 -4.41 15.80 -1.61
C THR A 4 -4.29 15.86 -0.09
N LEU A 5 -5.42 15.62 0.58
CA LEU A 5 -5.48 15.24 1.98
C LEU A 5 -5.90 13.79 2.05
N VAL A 6 -5.28 13.02 2.93
CA VAL A 6 -5.49 11.58 3.01
C VAL A 6 -5.67 11.17 4.45
N ILE A 7 -6.62 10.27 4.69
CA ILE A 7 -6.79 9.58 5.96
C ILE A 7 -7.01 8.09 5.68
N GLY A 8 -6.22 7.25 6.34
CA GLY A 8 -6.37 5.80 6.33
C GLY A 8 -6.69 5.31 7.74
N LEU A 9 -7.71 4.46 7.84
CA LEU A 9 -8.12 3.79 9.08
C LEU A 9 -8.21 2.30 8.81
N THR A 10 -7.74 1.50 9.75
CA THR A 10 -7.87 0.05 9.72
C THR A 10 -8.08 -0.47 11.12
N GLU A 11 -8.91 -1.49 11.27
CA GLU A 11 -9.20 -2.12 12.57
C GLU A 11 -9.46 -3.61 12.40
N SER A 12 -8.97 -4.42 13.33
CA SER A 12 -9.32 -5.85 13.43
C SER A 12 -10.78 -6.04 13.84
N GLY A 13 -11.43 -7.08 13.31
CA GLY A 13 -12.78 -7.47 13.72
C GLY A 13 -12.81 -8.27 15.01
N LYS A 14 -13.98 -8.34 15.66
CA LYS A 14 -14.22 -9.16 16.85
C LYS A 14 -14.01 -10.65 16.61
N GLN A 15 -14.18 -11.12 15.37
CA GLN A 15 -13.98 -12.51 15.00
C GLN A 15 -12.61 -12.78 14.39
N THR A 16 -11.78 -11.75 14.19
CA THR A 16 -10.43 -11.90 13.63
C THR A 16 -9.39 -11.71 14.72
N THR A 17 -8.49 -12.68 14.87
CA THR A 17 -7.37 -12.56 15.82
C THR A 17 -6.27 -11.63 15.32
N VAL A 18 -6.27 -11.38 14.00
CA VAL A 18 -5.23 -10.68 13.24
C VAL A 18 -5.94 -9.79 12.23
N ASN A 19 -5.45 -8.56 12.09
CA ASN A 19 -5.85 -7.72 10.98
C ASN A 19 -5.08 -8.12 9.71
N GLU A 20 -5.78 -8.70 8.73
CA GLU A 20 -5.20 -9.07 7.42
C GLU A 20 -5.41 -8.01 6.35
N ASP A 21 -6.17 -6.95 6.66
CA ASP A 21 -6.27 -5.80 5.79
C ASP A 21 -5.03 -4.91 5.94
N THR A 22 -4.61 -4.31 4.84
CA THR A 22 -3.53 -3.32 4.87
C THR A 22 -3.83 -2.16 3.93
N PHE A 23 -3.25 -0.99 4.21
CA PHE A 23 -3.30 0.17 3.32
C PHE A 23 -1.94 0.86 3.23
N SER A 24 -1.68 1.58 2.13
CA SER A 24 -0.45 2.36 1.94
C SER A 24 -0.69 3.85 1.97
N LEU A 25 0.19 4.55 2.70
CA LEU A 25 0.23 6.00 2.77
C LEU A 25 1.68 6.46 2.92
N GLY A 26 2.12 7.35 2.03
CA GLY A 26 3.47 7.94 2.10
C GLY A 26 4.61 6.92 1.93
N GLY A 27 4.39 5.86 1.13
CA GLY A 27 5.37 4.79 0.90
C GLY A 27 5.54 3.81 2.07
N ARG A 28 4.66 3.86 3.08
CA ARG A 28 4.58 2.90 4.18
C ARG A 28 3.29 2.10 4.08
N VAL A 29 3.28 0.90 4.67
CA VAL A 29 2.15 -0.03 4.67
C VAL A 29 1.68 -0.25 6.11
N TYR A 30 0.41 0.02 6.35
CA TYR A 30 -0.27 -0.06 7.64
C TYR A 30 -1.30 -1.21 7.63
N PRO A 31 -1.63 -1.81 8.79
CA PRO A 31 -1.05 -1.48 10.09
C PRO A 31 0.40 -1.97 10.22
N ASP A 32 1.22 -1.29 11.02
CA ASP A 32 2.58 -1.73 11.34
C ASP A 32 2.56 -2.93 12.31
N MET A 33 1.51 -3.04 13.12
CA MET A 33 1.27 -4.15 14.03
C MET A 33 0.11 -5.01 13.57
N ILE A 34 0.26 -6.33 13.72
CA ILE A 34 -0.71 -7.34 13.29
C ILE A 34 -2.05 -7.25 14.07
N THR A 35 -2.03 -6.62 15.25
CA THR A 35 -3.20 -6.45 16.12
C THR A 35 -3.51 -4.97 16.32
N GLY A 36 -4.78 -4.61 16.22
CA GLY A 36 -5.31 -3.33 16.67
C GLY A 36 -5.85 -2.44 15.57
N SER A 37 -6.26 -1.25 16.01
CA SER A 37 -6.68 -0.14 15.16
C SER A 37 -5.49 0.76 14.84
N GLU A 38 -5.36 1.16 13.59
CA GLU A 38 -4.38 2.17 13.19
C GLU A 38 -5.05 3.26 12.35
N GLU A 39 -4.70 4.51 12.65
CA GLU A 39 -5.14 5.69 11.92
C GLU A 39 -3.90 6.48 11.47
N GLN A 40 -3.87 6.83 10.18
CA GLN A 40 -2.81 7.63 9.61
C GLN A 40 -3.40 8.74 8.74
N THR A 41 -2.90 9.95 8.93
CA THR A 41 -3.25 11.09 8.10
C THR A 41 -2.03 11.60 7.34
N GLY A 42 -2.23 12.06 6.12
CA GLY A 42 -1.18 12.62 5.30
C GLY A 42 -1.67 13.67 4.35
N ASN A 43 -0.70 14.30 3.68
CA ASN A 43 -0.95 15.11 2.50
C ASN A 43 0.09 14.74 1.44
N SER A 44 -0.24 15.01 0.18
CA SER A 44 0.70 14.86 -0.92
C SER A 44 0.54 15.99 -1.93
N THR A 45 1.67 16.48 -2.40
CA THR A 45 1.79 17.40 -3.52
C THR A 45 2.63 16.78 -4.65
N GLY A 46 2.90 15.48 -4.56
CA GLY A 46 3.70 14.77 -5.55
C GLY A 46 2.97 14.70 -6.90
N TYR A 47 3.75 14.70 -7.99
CA TYR A 47 3.23 14.52 -9.34
C TYR A 47 2.52 13.17 -9.51
N ASN A 48 3.18 12.11 -9.03
CA ASN A 48 2.62 10.77 -8.91
C ASN A 48 2.27 10.48 -7.45
N GLN A 49 1.06 10.03 -7.20
CA GLN A 49 0.61 9.64 -5.86
C GLN A 49 -0.05 8.26 -5.94
N LEU A 50 0.44 7.33 -5.13
CA LEU A 50 -0.07 5.96 -5.08
C LEU A 50 -0.74 5.70 -3.73
N TYR A 51 -1.96 5.18 -3.80
CA TYR A 51 -2.74 4.73 -2.65
C TYR A 51 -3.25 3.34 -2.94
N VAL A 52 -3.09 2.42 -1.98
CA VAL A 52 -3.53 1.04 -2.13
C VAL A 52 -4.17 0.58 -0.83
N VAL A 53 -5.32 -0.09 -0.94
CA VAL A 53 -5.94 -0.89 0.13
C VAL A 53 -5.99 -2.32 -0.34
N THR A 54 -5.62 -3.25 0.54
CA THR A 54 -5.76 -4.68 0.27
C THR A 54 -6.49 -5.36 1.40
N GLN A 55 -7.32 -6.34 1.06
CA GLN A 55 -8.02 -7.20 2.00
C GLN A 55 -7.45 -8.61 1.89
N GLY A 56 -6.63 -8.99 2.87
CA GLY A 56 -5.99 -10.30 2.92
C GLY A 56 -6.93 -11.42 3.33
N VAL A 57 -6.64 -12.62 2.83
CA VAL A 57 -7.30 -13.87 3.19
C VAL A 57 -6.27 -15.01 3.16
N GLY A 58 -6.45 -16.00 4.03
CA GLY A 58 -5.58 -17.19 4.10
C GLY A 58 -5.16 -17.61 5.50
N GLY A 59 -5.67 -16.94 6.52
CA GLY A 59 -5.40 -17.24 7.93
C GLY A 59 -4.10 -16.61 8.41
N PRO A 60 -3.82 -16.71 9.73
CA PRO A 60 -2.99 -15.76 10.45
C PRO A 60 -1.68 -15.43 9.74
N GLY A 61 -1.63 -14.22 9.16
CA GLY A 61 -0.46 -13.62 8.54
C GLY A 61 -0.26 -13.90 7.04
N ALA A 62 -0.96 -14.88 6.44
CA ALA A 62 -0.86 -15.12 5.00
C ALA A 62 -1.51 -13.98 4.21
N GLY A 63 -2.69 -13.53 4.64
CA GLY A 63 -3.40 -12.40 4.04
C GLY A 63 -2.62 -11.08 4.14
N ASP A 64 -2.11 -10.76 5.34
CA ASP A 64 -1.27 -9.58 5.58
C ASP A 64 -0.01 -9.60 4.68
N LEU A 65 0.69 -10.74 4.62
CA LEU A 65 1.87 -10.88 3.77
C LEU A 65 1.52 -10.71 2.28
N ALA A 66 0.39 -11.25 1.82
CA ALA A 66 -0.07 -11.07 0.45
C ALA A 66 -0.31 -9.59 0.14
N GLY A 67 -1.03 -8.89 1.02
CA GLY A 67 -1.27 -7.44 0.92
C GLY A 67 0.03 -6.64 0.83
N ARG A 68 0.99 -6.91 1.73
CA ARG A 68 2.31 -6.24 1.72
C ARG A 68 3.10 -6.49 0.44
N ILE A 69 3.08 -7.71 -0.10
CA ILE A 69 3.74 -8.04 -1.37
C ILE A 69 3.10 -7.24 -2.51
N ILE A 70 1.77 -7.17 -2.56
CA ILE A 70 1.02 -6.42 -3.58
C ILE A 70 1.37 -4.94 -3.52
N GLN A 71 1.28 -4.32 -2.33
CA GLN A 71 1.55 -2.89 -2.16
C GLN A 71 3.00 -2.53 -2.48
N ARG A 72 3.95 -3.38 -2.10
CA ARG A 72 5.36 -3.20 -2.46
C ARG A 72 5.56 -3.31 -3.97
N THR A 73 4.90 -4.26 -4.62
CA THR A 73 4.98 -4.42 -6.08
C THR A 73 4.39 -3.21 -6.80
N ALA A 74 3.26 -2.67 -6.31
CA ALA A 74 2.68 -1.44 -6.83
C ALA A 74 3.66 -0.26 -6.71
N SER A 75 4.30 -0.09 -5.55
CA SER A 75 5.34 0.93 -5.37
C SER A 75 6.54 0.74 -6.31
N ASP A 76 7.04 -0.49 -6.46
CA ASP A 76 8.17 -0.80 -7.36
C ASP A 76 7.83 -0.45 -8.82
N LEU A 77 6.60 -0.72 -9.27
CA LEU A 77 6.15 -0.39 -10.63
C LEU A 77 5.86 1.10 -10.81
N THR A 78 5.40 1.81 -9.77
CA THR A 78 5.21 3.26 -9.82
C THR A 78 6.53 4.00 -10.11
N ASP A 79 7.66 3.49 -9.59
CA ASP A 79 9.00 4.01 -9.91
C ASP A 79 9.38 3.84 -11.39
N LEU A 80 8.64 3.01 -12.13
CA LEU A 80 8.83 2.71 -13.56
C LEU A 80 7.75 3.34 -14.46
N LEU A 81 6.90 4.25 -13.95
CA LEU A 81 5.78 4.84 -14.69
C LEU A 81 6.19 5.46 -16.04
N GLY A 82 7.39 6.02 -16.15
CA GLY A 82 7.90 6.57 -17.40
C GLY A 82 7.97 5.56 -18.55
N ARG A 83 8.01 4.25 -18.27
CA ARG A 83 7.95 3.19 -19.31
C ARG A 83 6.55 2.98 -19.89
N TYR A 84 5.53 3.49 -19.22
CA TYR A 84 4.13 3.36 -19.59
C TYR A 84 3.57 4.65 -20.21
N GLN A 85 4.36 5.73 -20.30
CA GLN A 85 3.96 7.00 -20.90
C GLN A 85 4.27 7.01 -22.41
N SER A 86 3.24 7.07 -23.28
CA SER A 86 3.38 7.44 -24.70
C SER A 86 2.02 7.57 -25.40
N PRO A 87 1.53 8.78 -25.77
CA PRO A 87 1.83 10.11 -25.21
C PRO A 87 1.27 10.30 -23.79
N ASP A 88 0.22 9.56 -23.44
CA ASP A 88 -0.39 9.51 -22.12
C ASP A 88 0.02 8.23 -21.37
N LEU A 89 -0.28 8.15 -20.08
CA LEU A 89 -0.11 6.93 -19.29
C LEU A 89 -1.01 5.80 -19.82
N ASN A 90 -0.39 4.73 -20.33
CA ASN A 90 -1.06 3.47 -20.64
C ASN A 90 -1.33 2.67 -19.35
N PHE A 91 -2.38 3.10 -18.64
CA PHE A 91 -2.75 2.52 -17.35
C PHE A 91 -3.24 1.07 -17.44
N GLU A 92 -3.80 0.66 -18.58
CA GLU A 92 -4.22 -0.73 -18.81
C GLU A 92 -3.00 -1.67 -18.80
N LYS A 93 -1.97 -1.34 -19.57
CA LYS A 93 -0.72 -2.12 -19.59
C LYS A 93 -0.04 -2.12 -18.21
N PHE A 94 0.02 -0.97 -17.54
CA PHE A 94 0.51 -0.87 -16.16
C PHE A 94 -0.24 -1.81 -15.22
N SER A 95 -1.57 -1.83 -15.30
CA SER A 95 -2.43 -2.67 -14.47
C SER A 95 -2.18 -4.15 -14.71
N LEU A 96 -2.09 -4.58 -15.97
CA LEU A 96 -1.82 -5.98 -16.32
C LEU A 96 -0.45 -6.45 -15.81
N ASP A 97 0.59 -5.64 -15.99
CA ASP A 97 1.95 -5.93 -15.52
C ASP A 97 1.99 -6.01 -13.98
N LEU A 98 1.32 -5.07 -13.30
CA LEU A 98 1.21 -5.06 -11.84
C LEU A 98 0.56 -6.34 -11.32
N ILE A 99 -0.59 -6.72 -11.86
CA ILE A 99 -1.31 -7.91 -11.41
C ILE A 99 -0.51 -9.17 -11.68
N LYS A 100 0.11 -9.29 -12.86
CA LYS A 100 0.94 -10.44 -13.21
C LYS A 100 2.13 -10.58 -12.25
N GLU A 101 2.85 -9.50 -12.00
CA GLU A 101 4.02 -9.51 -11.12
C GLU A 101 3.61 -9.78 -9.66
N ALA A 102 2.58 -9.09 -9.16
CA ALA A 102 2.11 -9.26 -7.80
C ALA A 102 1.60 -10.69 -7.56
N HIS A 103 0.81 -11.24 -8.49
CA HIS A 103 0.30 -12.60 -8.41
C HIS A 103 1.46 -13.64 -8.37
N GLY A 104 2.46 -13.49 -9.24
CA GLY A 104 3.64 -14.37 -9.24
C GLY A 104 4.48 -14.26 -7.95
N ARG A 105 4.66 -13.06 -7.41
CA ARG A 105 5.37 -12.84 -6.14
C ARG A 105 4.63 -13.44 -4.95
N VAL A 106 3.30 -13.31 -4.89
CA VAL A 106 2.50 -13.92 -3.82
C VAL A 106 2.57 -15.44 -3.91
N LEU A 107 2.39 -16.04 -5.09
CA LEU A 107 2.45 -17.49 -5.29
C LEU A 107 3.81 -18.11 -4.93
N SER A 108 4.91 -17.38 -5.16
CA SER A 108 6.26 -17.86 -4.87
C SER A 108 6.66 -17.72 -3.40
N GLN A 109 6.13 -16.72 -2.69
CA GLN A 109 6.49 -16.44 -1.30
C GLN A 109 5.52 -17.05 -0.29
N ILE A 110 4.26 -17.26 -0.65
CA ILE A 110 3.23 -17.81 0.23
C ILE A 110 2.95 -19.26 -0.17
N LYS A 111 3.28 -20.18 0.73
CA LYS A 111 2.91 -21.59 0.57
C LYS A 111 1.46 -21.76 1.02
N PRO A 112 0.58 -22.37 0.20
CA PRO A 112 -0.78 -22.69 0.62
C PRO A 112 -0.74 -23.62 1.82
N ARG A 113 -1.65 -23.42 2.76
CA ARG A 113 -2.00 -24.47 3.72
C ARG A 113 -2.90 -25.48 3.00
N GLU A 114 -2.85 -26.74 3.44
CA GLU A 114 -3.39 -27.92 2.72
C GLU A 114 -4.89 -27.85 2.32
N ALA A 115 -5.66 -26.83 2.74
CA ALA A 115 -7.05 -26.65 2.36
C ALA A 115 -7.53 -25.19 2.25
N GLY A 116 -6.64 -24.20 2.24
CA GLY A 116 -7.02 -22.78 2.30
C GLY A 116 -6.69 -21.97 1.04
N GLN A 117 -7.62 -21.11 0.61
CA GLN A 117 -7.31 -20.01 -0.31
C GLN A 117 -6.43 -18.99 0.42
N SER A 118 -5.34 -18.55 -0.22
CA SER A 118 -4.48 -17.48 0.30
C SER A 118 -4.27 -16.42 -0.76
N GLY A 119 -4.37 -15.15 -0.39
CA GLY A 119 -4.16 -14.04 -1.30
C GLY A 119 -4.75 -12.76 -0.73
N ALA A 120 -4.95 -11.77 -1.60
CA ALA A 120 -5.68 -10.57 -1.21
C ALA A 120 -6.46 -9.98 -2.38
N SER A 121 -7.56 -9.31 -2.04
CA SER A 121 -8.22 -8.33 -2.91
C SER A 121 -7.43 -7.01 -2.84
N MET A 122 -7.52 -6.18 -3.88
CA MET A 122 -6.80 -4.91 -3.99
C MET A 122 -7.67 -3.84 -4.62
N ALA A 123 -7.73 -2.69 -3.97
CA ALA A 123 -8.18 -1.42 -4.51
C ALA A 123 -6.96 -0.48 -4.61
N LEU A 124 -6.69 0.05 -5.79
CA LEU A 124 -5.56 0.94 -6.08
C LEU A 124 -6.07 2.23 -6.72
N LEU A 125 -5.52 3.35 -6.25
CA LEU A 125 -5.68 4.67 -6.83
C LEU A 125 -4.29 5.24 -7.14
N LEU A 126 -4.05 5.50 -8.42
CA LEU A 126 -2.89 6.23 -8.90
C LEU A 126 -3.35 7.60 -9.38
N ILE A 127 -2.78 8.66 -8.82
CA ILE A 127 -2.95 10.02 -9.33
C ILE A 127 -1.69 10.37 -10.13
N ASP A 128 -1.89 10.73 -11.40
CA ASP A 128 -0.86 11.20 -12.32
C ASP A 128 -1.26 12.61 -12.80
N ALA A 129 -0.53 13.61 -12.30
CA ALA A 129 -0.85 15.03 -12.41
C ALA A 129 -2.26 15.41 -11.91
N ASN A 130 -3.25 15.45 -12.81
CA ASN A 130 -4.63 15.87 -12.55
C ASN A 130 -5.65 14.77 -12.92
N ALA A 131 -5.18 13.59 -13.32
CA ALA A 131 -6.03 12.43 -13.59
C ALA A 131 -5.85 11.39 -12.48
N ALA A 132 -6.94 10.75 -12.11
CA ALA A 132 -6.95 9.59 -11.24
C ALA A 132 -7.24 8.31 -12.03
N TYR A 133 -6.50 7.26 -11.71
CA TYR A 133 -6.62 5.95 -12.30
C TYR A 133 -6.91 4.95 -11.19
N ALA A 134 -8.10 4.36 -11.24
CA ALA A 134 -8.56 3.37 -10.29
C ALA A 134 -8.39 1.96 -10.88
N LEU A 135 -7.85 1.03 -10.08
CA LEU A 135 -7.74 -0.39 -10.40
C LEU A 135 -8.29 -1.20 -9.23
N ASN A 136 -9.22 -2.11 -9.50
CA ASN A 136 -9.76 -3.03 -8.49
C ASN A 136 -9.65 -4.49 -8.93
N VAL A 137 -9.29 -5.35 -7.96
CA VAL A 137 -9.28 -6.82 -8.08
C VAL A 137 -9.88 -7.40 -6.82
N GLY A 138 -10.88 -8.27 -6.95
CA GLY A 138 -11.51 -8.91 -5.79
C GLY A 138 -12.63 -8.09 -5.15
N GLU A 139 -12.79 -8.27 -3.84
CA GLU A 139 -13.95 -7.80 -3.06
C GLU A 139 -13.77 -6.40 -2.43
N THR A 140 -12.62 -5.76 -2.61
CA THR A 140 -12.44 -4.36 -2.24
C THR A 140 -13.29 -3.45 -3.12
N ASP A 141 -13.55 -2.25 -2.63
CA ASP A 141 -14.35 -1.25 -3.32
C ASP A 141 -13.62 0.08 -3.46
N ILE A 142 -13.88 0.76 -4.59
CA ILE A 142 -13.46 2.14 -4.85
C ILE A 142 -14.71 2.97 -5.11
N PHE A 143 -14.85 4.08 -4.39
CA PHE A 143 -15.92 5.06 -4.57
C PHE A 143 -15.36 6.45 -4.88
N LEU A 144 -16.11 7.23 -5.65
CA LEU A 144 -15.92 8.66 -5.83
C LEU A 144 -17.15 9.37 -5.27
N PHE A 145 -16.96 10.28 -4.33
CA PHE A 145 -17.97 11.21 -3.89
C PHE A 145 -17.71 12.58 -4.52
N ARG A 146 -18.70 13.06 -5.27
CA ARG A 146 -18.64 14.32 -6.01
C ARG A 146 -20.03 14.96 -6.02
N GLU A 147 -20.09 16.25 -5.70
CA GLU A 147 -21.31 17.06 -5.81
C GLU A 147 -22.52 16.45 -5.05
N GLY A 148 -22.28 15.74 -3.94
CA GLY A 148 -23.32 15.10 -3.13
C GLY A 148 -23.69 13.68 -3.56
N GLU A 149 -23.09 13.17 -4.64
CA GLU A 149 -23.37 11.83 -5.18
C GLU A 149 -22.19 10.88 -4.96
N LEU A 150 -22.50 9.60 -4.73
CA LEU A 150 -21.50 8.53 -4.56
C LEU A 150 -21.51 7.57 -5.76
N PHE A 151 -20.41 7.57 -6.50
CA PHE A 151 -20.18 6.74 -7.67
C PHE A 151 -19.34 5.51 -7.31
N HIS A 152 -19.81 4.31 -7.65
CA HIS A 152 -19.09 3.06 -7.40
C HIS A 152 -18.19 2.70 -8.59
N LEU A 153 -16.89 2.94 -8.47
CA LEU A 153 -15.92 2.83 -9.57
C LEU A 153 -15.46 1.40 -9.83
N SER A 154 -15.50 0.55 -8.80
CA SER A 154 -15.08 -0.86 -8.83
C SER A 154 -16.17 -1.83 -9.31
N CYS A 155 -17.36 -1.33 -9.68
CA CYS A 155 -18.43 -2.18 -10.20
C CYS A 155 -18.12 -2.65 -11.63
N PRO A 156 -18.06 -3.97 -11.90
CA PRO A 156 -17.91 -4.47 -13.26
C PRO A 156 -19.08 -3.97 -14.11
N THR A 157 -18.79 -3.48 -15.32
CA THR A 157 -19.84 -3.02 -16.26
C THR A 157 -20.49 -4.17 -17.04
N GLY A 158 -20.05 -5.41 -16.83
CA GLY A 158 -20.53 -6.61 -17.54
C GLY A 158 -21.55 -7.46 -16.76
N PRO A 159 -22.12 -8.50 -17.40
CA PRO A 159 -23.12 -9.39 -16.79
C PRO A 159 -22.52 -10.32 -15.72
N SER A 160 -21.20 -10.53 -15.72
CA SER A 160 -20.52 -11.28 -14.68
C SER A 160 -20.41 -10.45 -13.41
N ARG A 161 -21.09 -10.88 -12.36
CA ARG A 161 -20.93 -10.35 -10.99
C ARG A 161 -19.81 -11.05 -10.23
N ASP A 162 -19.10 -11.98 -10.86
CA ASP A 162 -18.05 -12.74 -10.19
C ASP A 162 -16.79 -11.89 -10.02
N ARG A 163 -16.71 -11.21 -8.88
CA ARG A 163 -15.46 -10.59 -8.38
C ARG A 163 -14.53 -11.61 -7.74
N GLY A 164 -14.86 -12.91 -7.79
CA GLY A 164 -14.09 -14.01 -7.21
C GLY A 164 -12.73 -14.16 -7.88
N GLY A 165 -11.75 -13.43 -7.36
CA GLY A 165 -10.36 -13.52 -7.79
C GLY A 165 -9.47 -12.80 -6.81
N LEU A 166 -8.63 -13.56 -6.12
CA LEU A 166 -7.63 -13.01 -5.22
C LEU A 166 -6.27 -13.02 -5.92
N ILE A 167 -5.50 -11.96 -5.71
CA ILE A 167 -4.11 -11.96 -6.12
C ILE A 167 -3.37 -12.95 -5.21
N GLY A 168 -2.80 -14.01 -5.80
CA GLY A 168 -2.16 -15.11 -5.07
C GLY A 168 -2.96 -16.40 -4.98
N ASP A 169 -4.21 -16.45 -5.46
CA ASP A 169 -4.97 -17.69 -5.49
C ASP A 169 -4.50 -18.60 -6.63
N ARG A 170 -4.08 -19.83 -6.30
CA ARG A 170 -3.64 -20.86 -7.26
C ARG A 170 -4.76 -21.38 -8.15
N GLY A 171 -6.02 -21.31 -7.69
CA GLY A 171 -7.19 -21.73 -8.46
C GLY A 171 -7.60 -20.74 -9.54
N VAL A 172 -6.95 -19.58 -9.59
CA VAL A 172 -7.34 -18.45 -10.42
C VAL A 172 -6.18 -18.01 -11.30
N THR A 173 -6.38 -18.05 -12.62
CA THR A 173 -5.45 -17.44 -13.57
C THR A 173 -5.63 -15.92 -13.55
N LEU A 174 -4.57 -15.17 -13.27
CA LEU A 174 -4.53 -13.70 -13.38
C LEU A 174 -3.32 -13.27 -14.22
N PRO A 175 -3.42 -12.17 -14.99
CA PRO A 175 -4.59 -11.29 -15.14
C PRO A 175 -5.67 -11.86 -16.08
N THR A 176 -6.95 -11.59 -15.78
CA THR A 176 -8.08 -11.83 -16.69
C THR A 176 -8.92 -10.56 -16.77
N PRO A 177 -9.22 -10.01 -17.97
CA PRO A 177 -9.94 -8.75 -18.13
C PRO A 177 -11.26 -8.68 -17.34
N ASP A 178 -12.01 -9.78 -17.29
CA ASP A 178 -13.32 -9.84 -16.63
C ASP A 178 -13.25 -9.71 -15.09
N ARG A 179 -12.06 -9.83 -14.50
CA ARG A 179 -11.82 -9.75 -13.06
C ARG A 179 -11.07 -8.49 -12.64
N LEU A 180 -10.78 -7.62 -13.59
CA LEU A 180 -10.08 -6.36 -13.39
C LEU A 180 -11.02 -5.21 -13.74
N THR A 181 -11.22 -4.29 -12.81
CA THR A 181 -11.92 -3.04 -13.13
C THR A 181 -10.94 -1.90 -13.15
N THR A 182 -10.80 -1.24 -14.29
CA THR A 182 -10.01 -0.01 -14.44
C THR A 182 -10.91 1.17 -14.80
N LYS A 183 -10.64 2.34 -14.22
CA LYS A 183 -11.33 3.60 -14.54
C LYS A 183 -10.35 4.75 -14.55
N LYS A 184 -10.45 5.62 -15.55
CA LYS A 184 -9.80 6.95 -15.57
C LYS A 184 -10.83 8.00 -15.16
N ILE A 185 -10.43 8.93 -14.32
CA ILE A 185 -11.28 9.98 -13.75
C ILE A 185 -10.52 11.30 -13.86
N ASP A 186 -11.16 12.30 -14.45
CA ASP A 186 -10.67 13.67 -14.37
C ASP A 186 -11.01 14.24 -13.00
N LEU A 187 -9.98 14.66 -12.25
CA LEU A 187 -10.14 15.16 -10.90
C LEU A 187 -10.77 16.55 -10.89
N LYS A 188 -11.56 16.83 -9.86
CA LYS A 188 -12.07 18.17 -9.54
C LYS A 188 -11.72 18.52 -8.09
N PRO A 189 -11.49 19.80 -7.77
CA PRO A 189 -11.42 20.25 -6.39
C PRO A 189 -12.67 19.84 -5.62
N GLY A 190 -12.49 19.31 -4.40
CA GLY A 190 -13.59 18.83 -3.56
C GLY A 190 -13.94 17.35 -3.72
N ASP A 191 -13.45 16.68 -4.77
CA ASP A 191 -13.64 15.23 -4.90
C ASP A 191 -13.10 14.47 -3.69
N ILE A 192 -13.82 13.45 -3.26
CA ILE A 192 -13.36 12.49 -2.26
C ILE A 192 -13.38 11.10 -2.88
N ILE A 193 -12.21 10.46 -3.00
CA ILE A 193 -12.08 9.10 -3.49
C ILE A 193 -11.79 8.20 -2.30
N THR A 194 -12.54 7.12 -2.14
CA THR A 194 -12.36 6.18 -1.02
C THR A 194 -12.07 4.78 -1.52
N LEU A 195 -11.06 4.14 -0.95
CA LEU A 195 -10.73 2.73 -1.14
C LEU A 195 -11.12 1.99 0.14
N ALA A 196 -11.93 0.95 0.06
CA ALA A 196 -12.45 0.26 1.24
C ALA A 196 -12.35 -1.26 1.11
N SER A 197 -12.08 -1.94 2.22
CA SER A 197 -12.25 -3.39 2.32
C SER A 197 -13.72 -3.74 2.50
N ARG A 198 -14.07 -5.00 2.25
CA ARG A 198 -15.42 -5.52 2.43
C ARG A 198 -15.92 -5.33 3.86
N GLY A 199 -15.07 -5.49 4.88
CA GLY A 199 -15.49 -5.35 6.27
C GLY A 199 -15.77 -3.91 6.71
N PHE A 200 -15.42 -2.89 5.92
CA PHE A 200 -15.96 -1.54 6.09
C PHE A 200 -17.38 -1.42 5.48
N ARG A 201 -17.62 -2.14 4.39
CA ARG A 201 -18.84 -2.06 3.58
C ARG A 201 -19.97 -2.97 4.05
N GLN A 202 -19.61 -4.08 4.67
CA GLN A 202 -20.53 -5.02 5.28
C GLN A 202 -21.08 -4.33 6.54
N GLY A 203 -22.37 -4.02 6.56
CA GLY A 203 -22.99 -3.27 7.66
C GLY A 203 -23.10 -1.75 7.47
N TYR A 204 -22.53 -1.17 6.39
CA TYR A 204 -22.58 0.27 6.14
C TYR A 204 -23.25 0.59 4.81
N HIS A 205 -24.42 1.22 4.87
CA HIS A 205 -25.20 1.46 3.66
C HIS A 205 -24.69 2.68 2.87
N PRO A 206 -24.71 2.66 1.53
CA PRO A 206 -24.26 3.80 0.72
C PRO A 206 -24.96 5.13 1.04
N ARG A 207 -26.22 5.09 1.50
CA ARG A 207 -26.96 6.29 1.92
C ARG A 207 -26.39 6.93 3.18
N GLU A 208 -26.00 6.12 4.16
CA GLU A 208 -25.35 6.59 5.39
C GLU A 208 -23.97 7.15 5.06
N PHE A 209 -23.25 6.49 4.15
CA PHE A 209 -21.95 6.97 3.69
C PHE A 209 -22.02 8.32 2.96
N ILE A 210 -23.02 8.51 2.11
CA ILE A 210 -23.29 9.81 1.50
C ILE A 210 -23.55 10.87 2.57
N ALA A 211 -24.35 10.55 3.60
CA ALA A 211 -24.67 11.51 4.66
C ALA A 211 -23.43 11.91 5.47
N ASP A 212 -22.57 10.95 5.83
CA ASP A 212 -21.33 11.22 6.57
C ASP A 212 -20.33 12.05 5.74
N LEU A 213 -20.19 11.75 4.44
CA LEU A 213 -19.33 12.51 3.53
C LEU A 213 -19.86 13.92 3.21
N ALA A 214 -21.18 14.10 3.26
CA ALA A 214 -21.84 15.38 3.08
C ALA A 214 -21.86 16.25 4.35
N SER A 215 -21.44 15.70 5.50
CA SER A 215 -21.36 16.46 6.75
C SER A 215 -20.49 17.72 6.59
N PRO A 216 -20.87 18.86 7.19
CA PRO A 216 -20.05 20.08 7.20
C PRO A 216 -18.76 19.95 8.04
N ASP A 217 -18.55 18.79 8.68
CA ASP A 217 -17.38 18.53 9.51
C ASP A 217 -16.06 18.54 8.73
N ALA A 218 -14.96 18.61 9.47
CA ALA A 218 -13.65 18.44 8.89
C ALA A 218 -13.53 17.06 8.22
N PHE A 219 -12.96 17.02 7.02
CA PHE A 219 -12.81 15.79 6.22
C PHE A 219 -12.36 14.56 7.03
N ALA A 220 -11.32 14.70 7.85
CA ALA A 220 -10.83 13.60 8.69
C ALA A 220 -11.87 13.13 9.72
N ALA A 221 -12.64 14.05 10.31
CA ALA A 221 -13.71 13.71 11.24
C ALA A 221 -14.85 12.95 10.55
N SER A 222 -15.25 13.37 9.34
CA SER A 222 -16.24 12.65 8.54
C SER A 222 -15.85 11.20 8.25
N ILE A 223 -14.58 10.95 7.90
CA ILE A 223 -14.13 9.57 7.63
C ILE A 223 -14.01 8.73 8.91
N ARG A 224 -13.59 9.34 10.04
CA ARG A 224 -13.65 8.64 11.34
C ARG A 224 -15.08 8.28 11.71
N GLN A 225 -16.02 9.19 11.52
CA GLN A 225 -17.43 8.93 11.80
C GLN A 225 -17.98 7.81 10.91
N ALA A 226 -17.65 7.83 9.61
CA ALA A 226 -18.00 6.77 8.68
C ALA A 226 -17.44 5.40 9.12
N GLN A 227 -16.18 5.34 9.57
CA GLN A 227 -15.61 4.13 10.16
C GLN A 227 -16.41 3.68 11.38
N ILE A 228 -16.70 4.58 12.33
CA ILE A 228 -17.48 4.24 13.53
C ILE A 228 -18.86 3.68 13.17
N HIS A 229 -19.60 4.34 12.28
CA HIS A 229 -20.91 3.87 11.83
C HIS A 229 -20.83 2.51 11.13
N SER A 230 -19.82 2.31 10.28
CA SER A 230 -19.56 1.01 9.66
C SER A 230 -19.35 -0.10 10.69
N ARG A 231 -18.52 0.13 11.71
CA ARG A 231 -18.24 -0.86 12.77
C ARG A 231 -19.45 -1.10 13.68
N GLN A 232 -20.31 -0.11 13.87
CA GLN A 232 -21.57 -0.31 14.60
C GLN A 232 -22.54 -1.24 13.85
N GLY A 233 -22.48 -1.24 12.52
CA GLY A 233 -23.28 -2.13 11.67
C GLY A 233 -22.77 -3.57 11.65
N ASP A 234 -21.46 -3.77 11.42
CA ASP A 234 -20.81 -5.09 11.48
C ASP A 234 -19.31 -4.92 11.80
N ASP A 235 -18.89 -5.45 12.96
CA ASP A 235 -17.50 -5.50 13.37
C ASP A 235 -16.92 -6.92 13.40
N SER A 236 -17.56 -7.88 12.73
CA SER A 236 -17.09 -9.27 12.71
C SER A 236 -15.73 -9.42 12.02
N GLN A 237 -15.55 -8.75 10.87
CA GLN A 237 -14.34 -8.82 10.04
C GLN A 237 -13.47 -7.58 10.21
N SER A 238 -12.22 -7.63 9.73
CA SER A 238 -11.38 -6.44 9.61
C SER A 238 -12.03 -5.40 8.71
N GLY A 239 -11.96 -4.12 9.12
CA GLY A 239 -12.54 -3.01 8.38
C GLY A 239 -11.50 -1.94 8.09
N THR A 240 -11.27 -1.66 6.81
CA THR A 240 -10.26 -0.70 6.35
C THR A 240 -10.85 0.28 5.35
N ILE A 241 -10.55 1.57 5.54
CA ILE A 241 -10.87 2.64 4.60
C ILE A 241 -9.66 3.56 4.43
N LEU A 242 -9.38 3.94 3.19
CA LEU A 242 -8.44 4.99 2.84
C LEU A 242 -9.18 6.03 1.99
N ALA A 243 -9.27 7.25 2.48
CA ALA A 243 -9.97 8.34 1.81
C ALA A 243 -9.00 9.43 1.37
N VAL A 244 -9.12 9.89 0.14
CA VAL A 244 -8.29 10.89 -0.52
C VAL A 244 -9.19 12.04 -0.97
N LYS A 245 -9.00 13.23 -0.39
CA LYS A 245 -9.70 14.46 -0.78
C LYS A 245 -8.81 15.33 -1.66
N ILE A 246 -9.33 15.72 -2.82
CA ILE A 246 -8.67 16.66 -3.73
C ILE A 246 -8.93 18.08 -3.22
N ARG A 247 -7.88 18.81 -2.84
CA ARG A 247 -7.99 20.19 -2.37
C ARG A 247 -8.13 21.17 -3.52
N ASP A 248 -7.16 21.13 -4.41
CA ASP A 248 -7.01 22.02 -5.54
C ASP A 248 -6.19 21.31 -6.63
N LEU A 249 -6.19 21.92 -7.82
CA LEU A 249 -5.45 21.46 -8.98
C LEU A 249 -4.55 22.61 -9.43
N GLU A 250 -3.27 22.58 -9.03
CA GLU A 250 -2.32 23.58 -9.48
C GLU A 250 -1.76 23.17 -10.86
N LEU A 251 -1.92 23.99 -11.89
CA LEU A 251 -1.24 23.79 -13.18
C LEU A 251 0.19 24.33 -13.10
N THR A 252 1.06 23.63 -12.38
CA THR A 252 2.50 23.84 -12.46
C THR A 252 3.10 22.67 -13.24
N GLU A 253 3.67 22.98 -14.40
CA GLU A 253 4.46 22.02 -15.15
C GLU A 253 5.65 21.57 -14.27
N PRO A 254 5.95 20.26 -14.20
CA PRO A 254 7.09 19.79 -13.43
C PRO A 254 8.35 20.45 -14.01
N SER A 255 9.07 21.22 -13.19
CA SER A 255 10.38 21.74 -13.60
C SER A 255 11.26 20.55 -13.94
N ASP A 256 11.78 20.49 -15.17
CA ASP A 256 12.62 19.40 -15.64
C ASP A 256 13.72 19.06 -14.64
N GLY A 257 13.66 17.84 -14.09
CA GLY A 257 14.72 17.25 -13.29
C GLY A 257 14.30 16.86 -11.87
N ILE A 258 13.84 15.62 -11.70
CA ILE A 258 13.92 14.92 -10.40
C ILE A 258 15.28 14.19 -10.38
N PRO A 259 16.30 14.65 -9.62
CA PRO A 259 17.62 14.02 -9.55
C PRO A 259 17.63 12.78 -8.62
N GLY A 260 16.52 12.05 -8.53
CA GLY A 260 16.27 11.04 -7.50
C GLY A 260 16.26 9.58 -7.98
N SER A 261 16.08 9.34 -9.28
CA SER A 261 15.86 7.98 -9.80
C SER A 261 17.14 7.18 -10.06
N GLU A 262 18.31 7.83 -10.13
CA GLU A 262 19.58 7.13 -10.38
C GLU A 262 20.11 6.36 -9.17
N ILE A 263 19.84 6.82 -7.94
CA ILE A 263 20.41 6.19 -6.74
C ILE A 263 19.73 4.82 -6.45
N ARG A 264 18.47 4.62 -6.85
CA ARG A 264 17.73 3.37 -6.57
C ARG A 264 17.87 2.28 -7.64
N LYS A 265 18.23 2.62 -8.88
CA LYS A 265 18.45 1.63 -9.95
C LYS A 265 19.61 0.67 -9.70
N SER A 266 20.59 1.06 -8.88
CA SER A 266 21.75 0.23 -8.54
C SER A 266 21.42 -1.01 -7.68
N ILE A 267 20.23 -1.08 -7.06
CA ILE A 267 19.86 -2.19 -6.17
C ILE A 267 19.25 -3.37 -6.95
N TYR A 268 18.63 -3.12 -8.11
CA TYR A 268 17.84 -4.13 -8.82
C TYR A 268 18.47 -4.68 -10.11
N HIS A 269 19.58 -4.10 -10.61
CA HIS A 269 20.18 -4.51 -11.89
C HIS A 269 21.37 -5.48 -11.81
N ASN A 270 21.67 -6.07 -10.65
CA ASN A 270 22.87 -6.91 -10.50
C ASN A 270 22.70 -8.39 -10.86
N GLY A 271 21.80 -8.72 -11.79
CA GLY A 271 21.72 -10.09 -12.28
C GLY A 271 20.60 -10.27 -13.27
N LEU A 272 20.85 -9.94 -14.53
CA LEU A 272 20.27 -10.54 -15.73
C LEU A 272 20.91 -9.84 -16.94
N ASP A 273 22.19 -10.12 -17.20
CA ASP A 273 22.72 -9.99 -18.57
C ASP A 273 22.70 -11.37 -19.20
N GLN A 274 21.84 -11.47 -20.22
CA GLN A 274 21.81 -12.51 -21.22
C GLN A 274 23.00 -12.31 -22.16
N ASP A 275 23.78 -13.36 -22.38
CA ASP A 275 24.50 -13.54 -23.64
C ASP A 275 24.53 -15.04 -23.99
N GLY A 276 24.11 -15.32 -25.22
CA GLY A 276 24.32 -16.58 -25.93
C GLY A 276 24.17 -16.29 -27.43
N PRO A 277 24.81 -17.06 -28.34
CA PRO A 277 25.04 -18.50 -28.15
C PRO A 277 26.42 -19.08 -28.61
N GLU A 278 26.64 -20.33 -28.15
CA GLU A 278 27.35 -21.46 -28.81
C GLU A 278 28.90 -21.62 -28.67
N PRO A 279 29.49 -22.84 -28.86
CA PRO A 279 29.50 -23.92 -27.87
C PRO A 279 30.91 -24.54 -27.56
N ALA A 280 30.90 -25.47 -26.57
CA ALA A 280 31.82 -26.57 -26.32
C ALA A 280 33.24 -26.29 -25.75
N ARG A 281 33.46 -26.68 -24.48
CA ARG A 281 34.36 -27.78 -24.02
C ARG A 281 34.67 -27.64 -22.52
N GLY A 282 34.83 -28.79 -21.87
CA GLY A 282 34.85 -28.94 -20.42
C GLY A 282 36.04 -28.31 -19.69
N GLY A 283 35.81 -27.98 -18.41
CA GLY A 283 36.85 -27.46 -17.51
C GLY A 283 36.39 -27.40 -16.06
N ARG A 284 37.10 -28.15 -15.22
CA ARG A 284 37.06 -28.27 -13.74
C ARG A 284 36.53 -27.06 -12.95
N ARG A 285 35.58 -27.34 -12.05
CA ARG A 285 35.12 -26.45 -10.95
C ARG A 285 36.29 -26.04 -10.03
N LYS A 286 36.64 -24.76 -10.04
CA LYS A 286 37.47 -24.09 -9.02
C LYS A 286 36.54 -23.43 -7.99
N LYS A 287 36.71 -23.79 -6.73
CA LYS A 287 35.92 -23.32 -5.57
C LYS A 287 36.31 -21.86 -5.27
N ASN A 288 35.37 -20.92 -5.44
CA ASN A 288 35.59 -19.49 -5.20
C ASN A 288 35.79 -19.22 -3.70
N LYS A 289 36.95 -18.67 -3.35
CA LYS A 289 37.39 -18.33 -1.98
C LYS A 289 37.09 -16.87 -1.59
N GLY A 290 36.34 -16.13 -2.43
CA GLY A 290 36.10 -14.69 -2.29
C GLY A 290 34.84 -14.30 -1.51
N GLU A 291 33.83 -15.18 -1.38
CA GLU A 291 32.56 -14.83 -0.72
C GLU A 291 32.66 -14.79 0.81
N ASP A 292 33.59 -15.54 1.40
CA ASP A 292 33.75 -15.63 2.86
C ASP A 292 34.40 -14.39 3.50
N GLU A 293 35.21 -13.62 2.76
CA GLU A 293 35.83 -12.41 3.31
C GLU A 293 34.86 -11.23 3.34
N MET A 294 34.01 -11.08 2.32
CA MET A 294 33.05 -9.98 2.25
C MET A 294 31.96 -10.11 3.33
N ALA A 295 31.58 -11.35 3.69
CA ALA A 295 30.66 -11.62 4.79
C ALA A 295 31.26 -11.27 6.17
N LYS A 296 32.57 -11.44 6.37
CA LYS A 296 33.25 -11.08 7.62
C LYS A 296 33.36 -9.57 7.80
N VAL A 297 33.62 -8.81 6.73
CA VAL A 297 33.71 -7.34 6.79
C VAL A 297 32.36 -6.70 7.12
N LYS A 298 31.25 -7.22 6.57
CA LYS A 298 29.88 -6.72 6.88
C LYS A 298 29.49 -6.97 8.34
N LYS A 299 29.87 -8.10 8.94
CA LYS A 299 29.60 -8.40 10.36
C LYS A 299 30.37 -7.48 11.32
N LEU A 300 31.58 -7.05 10.98
CA LEU A 300 32.37 -6.14 11.81
C LEU A 300 31.83 -4.70 11.80
N LYS A 301 31.38 -4.18 10.65
CA LYS A 301 30.76 -2.84 10.58
C LYS A 301 29.47 -2.73 11.39
N ARG A 302 28.63 -3.79 11.38
CA ARG A 302 27.34 -3.79 12.11
C ARG A 302 27.51 -3.77 13.64
N LYS A 303 28.56 -4.41 14.17
CA LYS A 303 28.87 -4.38 15.62
C LYS A 303 29.36 -3.01 16.11
N ARG A 304 30.00 -2.21 15.26
CA ARG A 304 30.53 -0.90 15.66
C ARG A 304 29.43 0.14 15.88
N ASN A 305 28.39 0.12 15.04
CA ASN A 305 27.27 1.07 15.14
C ASN A 305 26.35 0.81 16.34
N LEU A 306 26.26 -0.45 16.81
CA LEU A 306 25.45 -0.78 17.97
C LEU A 306 26.04 -0.20 19.27
N LYS A 307 27.37 -0.23 19.42
CA LYS A 307 28.04 0.31 20.62
C LYS A 307 27.86 1.82 20.75
N THR A 308 27.94 2.55 19.64
CA THR A 308 27.72 4.01 19.65
C THR A 308 26.27 4.35 19.98
N PHE A 309 25.30 3.59 19.46
CA PHE A 309 23.88 3.80 19.77
C PHE A 309 23.58 3.64 21.26
N PHE A 310 24.06 2.56 21.89
CA PHE A 310 23.86 2.33 23.32
C PHE A 310 24.53 3.39 24.20
N LEU A 311 25.69 3.91 23.79
CA LEU A 311 26.38 4.99 24.53
C LEU A 311 25.56 6.28 24.54
N PHE A 312 24.99 6.68 23.38
CA PHE A 312 24.14 7.88 23.29
C PHE A 312 22.82 7.72 24.05
N LEU A 313 22.23 6.52 24.02
CA LEU A 313 21.01 6.22 24.78
C LEU A 313 21.24 6.36 26.30
N LEU A 314 22.34 5.79 26.81
CA LEU A 314 22.66 5.83 28.24
C LEU A 314 23.00 7.26 28.71
N LEU A 315 23.68 8.04 27.87
CA LEU A 315 23.96 9.45 28.15
C LEU A 315 22.67 10.28 28.25
N GLY A 316 21.73 10.08 27.31
CA GLY A 316 20.43 10.76 27.35
C GLY A 316 19.61 10.40 28.59
N PHE A 317 19.63 9.13 29.00
CA PHE A 317 18.96 8.67 30.21
C PHE A 317 19.52 9.32 31.49
N LEU A 318 20.85 9.40 31.63
CA LEU A 318 21.49 10.04 32.77
C LEU A 318 21.16 11.54 32.88
N ILE A 319 21.12 12.26 31.74
CA ILE A 319 20.75 13.68 31.71
C ILE A 319 19.28 13.86 32.13
N GLY A 320 18.37 13.02 31.61
CA GLY A 320 16.97 13.06 31.99
C GLY A 320 16.74 12.80 33.48
N MET A 321 17.46 11.83 34.04
CA MET A 321 17.36 11.50 35.46
C MET A 321 17.90 12.62 36.36
N ALA A 322 18.99 13.28 35.97
CA ALA A 322 19.54 14.45 36.68
C ALA A 322 18.56 15.64 36.67
N ALA A 323 17.86 15.88 35.56
CA ALA A 323 16.85 16.93 35.46
C ALA A 323 15.66 16.68 36.39
N ILE A 324 15.18 15.43 36.48
CA ILE A 324 14.09 15.05 37.40
C ILE A 324 14.50 15.28 38.86
N LEU A 325 15.71 14.85 39.24
CA LEU A 325 16.22 15.06 40.61
C LEU A 325 16.36 16.56 40.94
N PHE A 326 16.78 17.39 39.98
CA PHE A 326 16.89 18.83 40.18
C PHE A 326 15.53 19.51 40.40
N VAL A 327 14.51 19.14 39.60
CA VAL A 327 13.15 19.63 39.79
C VAL A 327 12.59 19.18 41.14
N TRP A 328 12.85 17.93 41.53
CA TRP A 328 12.39 17.38 42.82
C TRP A 328 13.04 18.11 44.01
N PHE A 329 14.33 18.46 43.91
CA PHE A 329 15.05 19.24 44.91
C PHE A 329 14.50 20.67 45.07
N LEU A 330 14.05 21.31 43.98
CA LEU A 330 13.43 22.63 44.02
C LEU A 330 12.03 22.62 44.67
N ILE A 331 11.29 21.52 44.57
CA ILE A 331 9.94 21.39 45.16
C ILE A 331 10.02 21.14 46.67
N LEU A 332 11.06 20.47 47.15
CA LEU A 332 11.22 20.09 48.56
C LEU A 332 11.85 21.18 49.44
N ARG A 333 12.27 22.30 48.87
CA ARG A 333 12.95 23.40 49.57
C ARG A 333 12.04 24.61 49.69
#